data_AF-A0A1S9PI22-F1
#
_entry.id   AF-A0A1S9PI22-F1
#
_cell.length_a   1.000
_cell.length_b   1.000
_cell.length_c   1.000
_cell.angle_alpha   90.00
_cell.angle_beta   90.00
_cell.angle_gamma   90.00
#
_symmetry.space_group_name_H-M   'P 1'
#
loop_
_entity.id
_entity.type
_entity.pdbx_description
1 polymer ?
#
loop_
_entity_poly.entity_id
_entity_poly.type
_entity_poly.pdbx_seq_one_letter_code
_entity_poly.pdbx_strand_id
1 'polypeptide(L)'
;MKKYLFIVALFCLGASANAQSITFYDLTNLTNLSEGQARTYLVLGRVFKHQYIEEKNGMQIEHFRTISPSVAEQTVTIGESKTLGNGAVLRSVTYTTRSPKHMLNLIAQTRGSHLILKFQGADADNNIYVFDNDFYHVKMYISTTENKGSVVIEQKEYVPY
;
A
#
# COMPACT_ATOMS: atom_id res chain seq x y z
N MET A 1 19.94 38.67 18.17
CA MET A 1 19.41 37.39 18.72
C MET A 1 18.45 36.64 17.80
N LYS A 2 17.81 37.24 16.78
CA LYS A 2 16.87 36.56 15.87
C LYS A 2 17.52 35.65 14.79
N LYS A 3 18.84 35.77 14.55
CA LYS A 3 19.54 35.05 13.48
C LYS A 3 19.84 33.57 13.81
N TYR A 4 19.85 33.21 15.08
CA TYR A 4 20.14 31.83 15.52
C TYR A 4 18.88 30.94 15.56
N LEU A 5 17.69 31.54 15.60
CA LEU A 5 16.41 30.80 15.55
C LEU A 5 16.23 30.05 14.24
N PHE A 6 16.72 30.59 13.12
CA PHE A 6 16.65 29.92 11.81
C PHE A 6 17.58 28.70 11.73
N ILE A 7 18.73 28.74 12.40
CA ILE A 7 19.70 27.64 12.42
C ILE A 7 19.20 26.50 13.31
N VAL A 8 18.58 26.83 14.46
CA VAL A 8 17.92 25.85 15.32
C VAL A 8 16.70 25.23 14.63
N ALA A 9 15.91 26.02 13.89
CA ALA A 9 14.79 25.51 13.10
C ALA A 9 15.23 24.56 11.97
N LEU A 10 16.37 24.84 11.30
CA LEU A 10 16.93 23.96 10.27
C LEU A 10 17.41 22.62 10.85
N PHE A 11 17.96 22.61 12.07
CA PHE A 11 18.38 21.38 12.75
C PHE A 11 17.18 20.55 13.27
N CYS A 12 16.04 21.18 13.59
CA CYS A 12 14.81 20.46 13.95
C CYS A 12 14.11 19.80 12.74
N LEU A 13 14.35 20.27 11.51
CA LEU A 13 13.81 19.64 10.29
C LEU A 13 14.59 18.38 9.86
N GLY A 14 15.76 18.13 10.46
CA GLY A 14 16.54 16.91 10.31
C GLY A 14 16.00 15.70 11.10
N ALA A 15 14.82 15.82 11.72
CA ALA A 15 14.15 14.72 12.38
C ALA A 15 13.78 13.64 11.35
N SER A 16 14.69 12.67 11.19
CA SER A 16 14.50 11.35 10.59
C SER A 16 13.16 11.17 9.88
N ALA A 17 13.15 11.50 8.58
CA ALA A 17 12.13 11.05 7.67
C ALA A 17 12.16 9.52 7.66
N ASN A 18 11.38 8.90 8.55
CA ASN A 18 10.97 7.51 8.44
C ASN A 18 10.07 7.45 7.20
N ALA A 19 10.71 7.49 6.04
CA ALA A 19 10.08 7.67 4.75
C ALA A 19 9.30 6.41 4.44
N GLN A 20 7.98 6.56 4.43
CA GLN A 20 7.10 5.56 3.85
C GLN A 20 7.57 5.24 2.43
N SER A 21 7.77 3.96 2.16
CA SER A 21 8.48 3.53 0.95
C SER A 21 7.58 3.35 -0.26
N ILE A 22 6.26 3.43 -0.06
CA ILE A 22 5.26 3.29 -1.11
C ILE A 22 4.03 4.14 -0.78
N THR A 23 3.52 4.87 -1.78
CA THR A 23 2.33 5.71 -1.64
C THR A 23 1.06 4.94 -2.01
N PHE A 24 -0.10 5.50 -1.67
CA PHE A 24 -1.38 4.94 -2.11
C PHE A 24 -1.49 4.90 -3.64
N TYR A 25 -0.99 5.94 -4.32
CA TYR A 25 -1.00 6.01 -5.78
C TYR A 25 -0.15 4.89 -6.40
N ASP A 26 1.02 4.62 -5.83
CA ASP A 26 1.89 3.52 -6.29
C ASP A 26 1.17 2.17 -6.15
N LEU A 27 0.48 1.93 -5.02
CA LEU A 27 -0.30 0.71 -4.81
C LEU A 27 -1.44 0.57 -5.83
N THR A 28 -2.18 1.64 -6.11
CA THR A 28 -3.21 1.60 -7.16
C THR A 28 -2.61 1.39 -8.54
N ASN A 29 -1.47 2.00 -8.84
CA ASN A 29 -0.78 1.85 -10.12
C ASN A 29 -0.33 0.39 -10.32
N LEU A 30 0.19 -0.26 -9.28
CA LEU A 30 0.58 -1.67 -9.33
C LEU A 30 -0.57 -2.59 -9.76
N THR A 31 -1.82 -2.28 -9.37
CA THR A 31 -2.97 -3.07 -9.82
C THR A 31 -3.24 -2.97 -11.33
N ASN A 32 -2.78 -1.90 -11.99
CA ASN A 32 -2.95 -1.69 -13.43
C ASN A 32 -1.81 -2.28 -14.28
N LEU A 33 -0.75 -2.78 -13.65
CA LEU A 33 0.43 -3.32 -14.33
C LEU A 33 0.31 -4.85 -14.48
N SER A 34 0.91 -5.38 -15.54
CA SER A 34 1.17 -6.83 -15.59
C SER A 34 2.17 -7.24 -14.50
N GLU A 35 2.24 -8.52 -14.19
CA GLU A 35 3.05 -9.07 -13.11
C GLU A 35 4.53 -8.72 -13.30
N GLY A 36 5.04 -8.85 -14.54
CA GLY A 36 6.41 -8.47 -14.89
C GLY A 36 6.69 -6.96 -14.78
N GLN A 37 5.70 -6.12 -15.13
CA GLN A 37 5.81 -4.66 -14.99
C GLN A 37 5.80 -4.24 -13.51
N ALA A 38 4.90 -4.81 -12.72
CA ALA A 38 4.79 -4.58 -11.28
C ALA A 38 6.07 -5.02 -10.54
N ARG A 39 6.60 -6.21 -10.86
CA ARG A 39 7.89 -6.69 -10.36
C ARG A 39 9.01 -5.71 -10.67
N THR A 40 9.10 -5.26 -11.92
CA THR A 40 10.12 -4.29 -12.35
C THR A 40 9.98 -2.98 -11.60
N TYR A 41 8.77 -2.45 -11.47
CA TYR A 41 8.48 -1.22 -10.74
C TYR A 41 8.96 -1.29 -9.28
N LEU A 42 8.67 -2.40 -8.58
CA LEU A 42 9.04 -2.57 -7.16
C LEU A 42 10.56 -2.69 -6.95
N VAL A 43 11.27 -3.32 -7.88
CA VAL A 43 12.72 -3.58 -7.74
C VAL A 43 13.58 -2.43 -8.28
N LEU A 44 13.13 -1.69 -9.30
CA LEU A 44 13.93 -0.68 -10.00
C LEU A 44 14.48 0.39 -9.06
N GLY A 45 13.66 0.88 -8.12
CA GLY A 45 14.05 1.89 -7.14
C GLY A 45 14.99 1.38 -6.04
N ARG A 46 15.32 0.08 -6.00
CA ARG A 46 16.08 -0.58 -4.91
C ARG A 46 15.50 -0.33 -3.52
N VAL A 47 14.20 -0.11 -3.45
CA VAL A 47 13.45 0.06 -2.21
C VAL A 47 12.98 -1.30 -1.71
N PHE A 48 12.44 -2.11 -2.61
CA PHE A 48 11.99 -3.47 -2.33
C PHE A 48 12.89 -4.50 -3.01
N LYS A 49 13.04 -5.65 -2.36
CA LYS A 49 13.60 -6.87 -2.94
C LYS A 49 12.52 -7.93 -3.04
N HIS A 50 12.55 -8.69 -4.11
CA HIS A 50 11.78 -9.91 -4.24
C HIS A 50 12.23 -10.90 -3.15
N GLN A 51 11.30 -11.46 -2.39
CA GLN A 51 11.58 -12.46 -1.37
C GLN A 51 11.37 -13.86 -1.90
N TYR A 52 10.15 -14.18 -2.33
CA TYR A 52 9.78 -15.51 -2.80
C TYR A 52 8.53 -15.45 -3.67
N ILE A 53 8.31 -16.55 -4.38
CA ILE A 53 7.14 -16.83 -5.19
C ILE A 53 6.33 -17.92 -4.50
N GLU A 54 5.01 -17.76 -4.50
CA GLU A 54 4.04 -18.72 -4.00
C GLU A 54 3.05 -19.07 -5.12
N GLU A 55 2.84 -20.36 -5.38
CA GLU A 55 1.83 -20.82 -6.33
C GLU A 55 0.54 -21.11 -5.56
N LYS A 56 -0.54 -20.36 -5.86
CA LYS A 56 -1.83 -20.49 -5.17
C LYS A 56 -2.97 -20.42 -6.18
N ASN A 57 -3.79 -21.48 -6.22
CA ASN A 57 -4.91 -21.59 -7.16
C ASN A 57 -4.52 -21.39 -8.64
N GLY A 58 -3.32 -21.84 -9.03
CA GLY A 58 -2.77 -21.66 -10.38
C GLY A 58 -2.30 -20.24 -10.69
N MET A 59 -2.22 -19.36 -9.70
CA MET A 59 -1.64 -18.02 -9.81
C MET A 59 -0.26 -17.98 -9.16
N GLN A 60 0.65 -17.28 -9.82
CA GLN A 60 1.97 -16.97 -9.29
C GLN A 60 1.90 -15.68 -8.46
N ILE A 61 1.97 -15.83 -7.14
CA ILE A 61 1.95 -14.73 -6.18
C ILE A 61 3.39 -14.39 -5.80
N GLU A 62 3.77 -13.13 -5.98
CA GLU A 62 5.11 -12.65 -5.64
C GLU A 62 5.09 -11.78 -4.39
N HIS A 63 6.04 -12.03 -3.51
CA HIS A 63 6.18 -11.32 -2.24
C HIS A 63 7.46 -10.50 -2.23
N PHE A 64 7.35 -9.24 -1.88
CA PHE A 64 8.43 -8.27 -1.83
C PHE A 64 8.56 -7.70 -0.43
N ARG A 65 9.79 -7.34 -0.02
CA ARG A 65 10.06 -6.70 1.27
C ARG A 65 11.04 -5.55 1.11
N THR A 66 10.93 -4.52 1.95
CA THR A 66 11.91 -3.44 2.01
C THR A 66 13.34 -3.96 2.22
N ILE A 67 14.29 -3.33 1.53
CA ILE A 67 15.72 -3.68 1.63
C ILE A 67 16.35 -3.05 2.86
N SER A 68 16.05 -1.77 3.13
CA SER A 68 16.71 -1.03 4.20
C SER A 68 16.23 -1.47 5.58
N PRO A 69 17.14 -1.77 6.52
CA PRO A 69 16.78 -2.00 7.93
C PRO A 69 16.43 -0.70 8.67
N SER A 70 16.72 0.47 8.09
CA SER A 70 16.44 1.78 8.71
C SER A 70 14.99 2.23 8.55
N VAL A 71 14.22 1.56 7.68
CA VAL A 71 12.78 1.82 7.52
C VAL A 71 12.00 0.70 8.20
N ALA A 72 10.84 1.03 8.77
CA ALA A 72 9.93 0.01 9.25
C ALA A 72 9.66 -1.00 8.12
N GLU A 73 9.63 -2.28 8.48
CA GLU A 73 9.39 -3.36 7.55
C GLU A 73 8.07 -3.11 6.80
N GLN A 74 8.15 -3.22 5.48
CA GLN A 74 7.00 -3.18 4.60
C GLN A 74 7.08 -4.33 3.62
N THR A 75 5.93 -4.93 3.33
CA THR A 75 5.81 -5.94 2.28
C THR A 75 4.80 -5.50 1.24
N VAL A 76 5.03 -5.94 0.00
CA VAL A 76 4.08 -5.80 -1.10
C VAL A 76 3.90 -7.18 -1.72
N THR A 77 2.66 -7.57 -1.95
CA THR A 77 2.29 -8.84 -2.58
C THR A 77 1.47 -8.53 -3.83
N ILE A 78 1.88 -9.12 -4.95
CA ILE A 78 1.24 -8.97 -6.28
C ILE A 78 0.97 -10.35 -6.88
N GLY A 79 0.15 -10.41 -7.93
CA GLY A 79 -0.13 -11.64 -8.67
C GLY A 79 -1.49 -12.27 -8.35
N GLU A 80 -2.17 -11.82 -7.30
CA GLU A 80 -3.58 -12.16 -7.09
C GLU A 80 -4.44 -11.49 -8.17
N SER A 81 -5.25 -12.29 -8.87
CA SER A 81 -6.12 -11.78 -9.93
C SER A 81 -7.38 -12.62 -10.13
N LYS A 82 -8.34 -12.04 -10.84
CA LYS A 82 -9.59 -12.67 -11.27
C LYS A 82 -9.80 -12.42 -12.75
N THR A 83 -9.85 -13.48 -13.54
CA THR A 83 -10.20 -13.41 -14.96
C THR A 83 -11.72 -13.43 -15.12
N LEU A 84 -12.26 -12.43 -15.81
CA LEU A 84 -13.68 -12.32 -16.13
C LEU A 84 -14.04 -13.15 -17.37
N GLY A 85 -15.32 -13.38 -17.60
CA GLY A 85 -15.80 -14.16 -18.76
C GLY A 85 -15.45 -13.55 -20.12
N ASN A 86 -15.16 -12.25 -20.17
CA ASN A 86 -14.70 -11.53 -21.36
C ASN A 86 -13.16 -11.54 -21.54
N GLY A 87 -12.42 -12.23 -20.66
CA GLY A 87 -10.95 -12.30 -20.69
C GLY A 87 -10.24 -11.13 -20.00
N ALA A 88 -10.96 -10.14 -19.48
CA ALA A 88 -10.35 -9.07 -18.68
C ALA A 88 -9.81 -9.64 -17.35
N VAL A 89 -8.66 -9.12 -16.92
CA VAL A 89 -7.99 -9.56 -15.68
C VAL A 89 -8.06 -8.44 -14.65
N LEU A 90 -8.79 -8.67 -13.58
CA LEU A 90 -8.85 -7.78 -12.41
C LEU A 90 -7.76 -8.19 -11.43
N ARG A 91 -6.91 -7.26 -11.01
CA ARG A 91 -5.77 -7.54 -10.13
C ARG A 91 -6.01 -7.00 -8.72
N SER A 92 -5.31 -7.63 -7.78
CA SER A 92 -5.24 -7.22 -6.39
C SER A 92 -3.80 -6.98 -5.98
N VAL A 93 -3.59 -6.00 -5.11
CA VAL A 93 -2.30 -5.73 -4.47
C VAL A 93 -2.52 -5.65 -2.97
N THR A 94 -1.68 -6.38 -2.23
CA THR A 94 -1.64 -6.32 -0.77
C THR A 94 -0.37 -5.63 -0.32
N TYR A 95 -0.49 -4.69 0.60
CA TYR A 95 0.63 -4.04 1.29
C TYR A 95 0.51 -4.31 2.79
N THR A 96 1.63 -4.55 3.46
CA THR A 96 1.69 -4.57 4.93
C THR A 96 2.83 -3.71 5.43
N THR A 97 2.69 -3.22 6.67
CA THR A 97 3.74 -2.46 7.33
C THR A 97 3.74 -2.67 8.83
N ARG A 98 4.92 -2.58 9.45
CA ARG A 98 5.10 -2.52 10.92
C ARG A 98 5.00 -1.11 11.50
N SER A 99 4.53 -0.13 10.73
CA SER A 99 4.41 1.27 11.13
C SER A 99 2.96 1.75 11.05
N PRO A 100 2.27 1.93 12.18
CA PRO A 100 0.93 2.54 12.20
C PRO A 100 0.89 3.92 11.53
N LYS A 101 1.99 4.68 11.60
CA LYS A 101 2.12 5.98 10.94
C LYS A 101 1.99 5.87 9.42
N HIS A 102 2.56 4.84 8.79
CA HIS A 102 2.41 4.62 7.35
C HIS A 102 0.95 4.36 6.98
N MET A 103 0.22 3.63 7.82
CA MET A 103 -1.22 3.38 7.61
C MET A 103 -2.05 4.65 7.69
N LEU A 104 -1.80 5.50 8.70
CA LEU A 104 -2.48 6.79 8.82
C LEU A 104 -2.22 7.68 7.60
N ASN A 105 -0.99 7.67 7.08
CA ASN A 105 -0.64 8.38 5.85
C ASN A 105 -1.38 7.82 4.62
N LEU A 106 -1.51 6.49 4.49
CA LEU A 106 -2.27 5.87 3.39
C LEU A 106 -3.74 6.24 3.47
N ILE A 107 -4.36 6.17 4.65
CA ILE A 107 -5.74 6.60 4.86
C ILE A 107 -5.93 8.06 4.44
N ALA A 108 -5.00 8.95 4.81
CA ALA A 108 -5.05 10.35 4.42
C ALA A 108 -4.96 10.54 2.90
N GLN A 109 -4.05 9.81 2.23
CA GLN A 109 -3.92 9.84 0.77
C GLN A 109 -5.16 9.28 0.07
N THR A 110 -5.74 8.19 0.57
CA THR A 110 -6.97 7.58 0.02
C THR A 110 -8.17 8.50 0.10
N ARG A 111 -8.31 9.27 1.17
CA ARG A 111 -9.36 10.30 1.27
C ARG A 111 -9.22 11.40 0.22
N GLY A 112 -8.01 11.65 -0.27
CA GLY A 112 -7.73 12.62 -1.33
C GLY A 112 -7.89 12.08 -2.76
N SER A 113 -8.08 10.77 -2.97
CA SER A 113 -8.03 10.12 -4.28
C SER A 113 -9.40 9.77 -4.88
N HIS A 114 -10.44 10.56 -4.56
CA HIS A 114 -11.83 10.37 -5.02
C HIS A 114 -12.47 9.04 -4.61
N LEU A 115 -11.86 8.32 -3.67
CA LEU A 115 -12.44 7.14 -3.04
C LEU A 115 -13.36 7.55 -1.90
N ILE A 116 -14.55 6.96 -1.85
CA ILE A 116 -15.56 7.27 -0.84
C ILE A 116 -15.42 6.27 0.30
N LEU A 117 -15.30 6.75 1.54
CA LEU A 117 -15.36 5.89 2.72
C LEU A 117 -16.76 5.25 2.82
N LYS A 118 -16.84 3.94 2.60
CA LYS A 118 -18.10 3.17 2.70
C LYS A 118 -18.31 2.58 4.07
N PHE A 119 -17.23 2.28 4.79
CA PHE A 119 -17.29 1.71 6.12
C PHE A 119 -16.09 2.13 6.96
N GLN A 120 -16.36 2.42 8.24
CA GLN A 120 -15.35 2.58 9.27
C GLN A 120 -15.87 1.89 10.54
N GLY A 121 -15.07 1.00 11.09
CA GLY A 121 -15.42 0.24 12.28
C GLY A 121 -14.20 -0.43 12.88
N ALA A 122 -14.43 -1.41 13.74
CA ALA A 122 -13.39 -2.23 14.32
C ALA A 122 -13.90 -3.66 14.56
N ASP A 123 -12.99 -4.63 14.52
CA ASP A 123 -13.20 -5.96 15.07
C ASP A 123 -12.37 -6.14 16.35
N ALA A 124 -12.19 -7.38 16.82
CA ALA A 124 -11.43 -7.67 18.03
C ALA A 124 -9.96 -7.23 17.93
N ASP A 125 -9.39 -7.23 16.73
CA ASP A 125 -7.94 -7.13 16.50
C ASP A 125 -7.53 -5.92 15.65
N ASN A 126 -8.49 -5.25 14.99
CA ASN A 126 -8.21 -4.23 13.98
C ASN A 126 -9.24 -3.08 13.98
N ASN A 127 -8.75 -1.87 13.74
CA ASN A 127 -9.55 -0.81 13.15
C ASN A 127 -9.62 -1.03 11.64
N ILE A 128 -10.81 -0.91 11.06
CA ILE A 128 -11.11 -1.26 9.68
C ILE A 128 -11.65 -0.04 8.95
N TYR A 129 -11.09 0.25 7.79
CA TYR A 129 -11.55 1.29 6.88
C TYR A 129 -11.76 0.70 5.49
N VAL A 130 -12.92 0.92 4.91
CA VAL A 130 -13.25 0.46 3.56
C VAL A 130 -13.62 1.66 2.70
N PHE A 131 -12.89 1.81 1.60
CA PHE A 131 -13.09 2.85 0.61
C PHE A 131 -13.45 2.24 -0.74
N ASP A 132 -14.26 2.95 -1.52
CA ASP A 132 -14.78 2.43 -2.78
C ASP A 132 -15.02 3.56 -3.80
N ASN A 133 -14.79 3.28 -5.07
CA ASN A 133 -15.20 4.08 -6.22
C ASN A 133 -15.51 3.15 -7.41
N ASP A 134 -15.68 3.70 -8.61
CA ASP A 134 -16.04 2.88 -9.79
C ASP A 134 -14.94 1.90 -10.21
N PHE A 135 -13.68 2.15 -9.83
CA PHE A 135 -12.51 1.38 -10.30
C PHE A 135 -11.89 0.47 -9.25
N TYR A 136 -12.00 0.81 -7.96
CA TYR A 136 -11.26 0.15 -6.89
C TYR A 136 -12.13 -0.07 -5.65
N HIS A 137 -11.90 -1.21 -5.02
CA HIS A 137 -12.31 -1.52 -3.66
C HIS A 137 -11.07 -1.60 -2.76
N VAL A 138 -11.03 -0.80 -1.71
CA VAL A 138 -9.84 -0.65 -0.86
C VAL A 138 -10.19 -0.94 0.59
N LYS A 139 -9.53 -1.94 1.18
CA LYS A 139 -9.67 -2.32 2.59
C LYS A 139 -8.37 -1.99 3.31
N MET A 140 -8.45 -1.28 4.43
CA MET A 140 -7.32 -0.96 5.28
C MET A 140 -7.56 -1.42 6.71
N TYR A 141 -6.56 -2.08 7.28
CA TYR A 141 -6.60 -2.64 8.61
C TYR A 141 -5.44 -2.06 9.43
N ILE A 142 -5.73 -1.54 10.62
CA ILE A 142 -4.71 -1.13 11.59
C ILE A 142 -4.92 -1.98 12.83
N SER A 143 -3.95 -2.81 13.17
CA SER A 143 -4.07 -3.67 14.34
C SER A 143 -4.16 -2.85 15.64
N THR A 144 -5.04 -3.26 16.54
CA THR A 144 -5.22 -2.67 17.87
C THR A 144 -4.27 -3.28 18.90
N THR A 145 -3.70 -4.45 18.60
CA THR A 145 -2.87 -5.25 19.51
C THR A 145 -1.41 -5.30 19.08
N GLU A 146 -1.14 -5.16 17.78
CA GLU A 146 0.20 -5.19 17.22
C GLU A 146 0.53 -3.89 16.48
N ASN A 147 1.81 -3.53 16.42
CA ASN A 147 2.30 -2.46 15.55
C ASN A 147 2.34 -2.94 14.09
N LYS A 148 1.18 -3.26 13.51
CA LYS A 148 1.04 -3.66 12.12
C LYS A 148 -0.20 -3.07 11.47
N GLY A 149 -0.17 -2.95 10.16
CA GLY A 149 -1.36 -2.73 9.36
C GLY A 149 -1.20 -3.23 7.95
N SER A 150 -2.32 -3.30 7.25
CA SER A 150 -2.38 -3.79 5.88
C SER A 150 -3.36 -2.99 5.03
N VAL A 151 -3.06 -2.91 3.74
CA VAL A 151 -3.93 -2.37 2.71
C VAL A 151 -4.12 -3.45 1.65
N VAL A 152 -5.37 -3.68 1.25
CA VAL A 152 -5.74 -4.52 0.11
C VAL A 152 -6.47 -3.66 -0.89
N ILE A 153 -5.98 -3.60 -2.12
CA ILE A 153 -6.59 -2.87 -3.24
C ILE A 153 -7.01 -3.87 -4.29
N GLU A 154 -8.30 -3.93 -4.59
CA GLU A 154 -8.90 -4.82 -5.59
C GLU A 154 -9.45 -3.96 -6.74
N GLN A 155 -9.08 -4.30 -7.98
CA GLN A 155 -9.73 -3.71 -9.16
C GLN A 155 -11.17 -4.21 -9.27
N LYS A 156 -12.07 -3.30 -9.66
CA LYS A 156 -13.45 -3.60 -9.99
C LYS A 156 -13.61 -3.78 -11.48
N GLU A 157 -14.58 -4.60 -11.85
CA GLU A 157 -15.06 -4.64 -13.22
C GLU A 157 -15.66 -3.27 -13.57
N TYR A 158 -15.16 -2.66 -14.65
CA TYR A 158 -15.74 -1.43 -15.16
C TYR A 158 -17.09 -1.75 -15.82
N VAL A 159 -18.16 -1.23 -15.25
CA VAL A 159 -19.51 -1.32 -15.81
C VAL A 159 -19.85 0.07 -16.40
N PRO A 160 -19.79 0.25 -17.74
CA PRO A 160 -20.26 1.49 -18.34
C PRO A 160 -21.78 1.60 -18.12
N TYR A 161 -22.22 2.72 -17.55
CA TYR A 161 -23.64 3.09 -17.44
C TYR A 161 -24.15 3.71 -18.74
#